data_AF-A0A068WVM9-F1
#
_entry.id   AF-A0A068WVM9-F1
#
_cell.length_a   1.000
_cell.length_b   1.000
_cell.length_c   1.000
_cell.angle_alpha   90.00
_cell.angle_beta   90.00
_cell.angle_gamma   90.00
#
_symmetry.space_group_name_H-M   'P 1'
#
loop_
_entity.id
_entity.type
_entity.pdbx_description
1 polymer ?
#
loop_
_entity_poly.entity_id
_entity_poly.type
_entity_poly.pdbx_seq_one_letter_code
_entity_poly.pdbx_strand_id
1 'polypeptide(L)'
;MSITDTTKKIIQASLAAFDEANVYDDIISYVLQKHALELSFISDPDIRYNIMNQRAATALEELGVVDDLVEIMKGVGLSDLLSSLQDEKNKLQQKQVQLSEHAFGQMEFKVDSLQNNFSLPLKRPEDVVPDTSPEPPIAAIIKSWRSVQPNELTLGIRGSVGQVVLVRLSEGVWSLGVITQLLYREEPLSLIDLNQHVNNGGSKISSERYRSDAKSDGNIRYLVNVEYPSQRQFCDVVDQSKLALSLSSEALMQKYPVGARVVALYQDANGVSAYYSGIVGEPPNSYNNYRYLIFFDDGYAYYAQSDCIFRVFAQSKENWKLVNPEIQEFIKRYLAQFPQRPMVKLSVDQTIQAELNGNWLQATVVQVDYSLVLLRFPSGNVEWIYRGSRRLGPLSNKPYHLKLLI
;
A
#
# COMPACT_ATOMS: atom_id res chain seq x y z
N MET A 1 30.94 -8.41 34.62
CA MET A 1 29.85 -7.63 33.99
C MET A 1 29.40 -8.41 32.77
N SER A 2 28.13 -8.82 32.71
CA SER A 2 27.62 -9.61 31.57
C SER A 2 27.57 -8.73 30.32
N ILE A 3 27.95 -9.25 29.15
CA ILE A 3 27.88 -8.55 27.85
C ILE A 3 26.49 -7.92 27.63
N THR A 4 25.43 -8.59 28.10
CA THR A 4 24.05 -8.11 28.03
C THR A 4 23.79 -6.81 28.80
N ASP A 5 24.56 -6.52 29.84
CA ASP A 5 24.41 -5.33 30.67
C ASP A 5 25.06 -4.10 30.03
N THR A 6 26.18 -4.31 29.33
CA THR A 6 26.86 -3.27 28.54
C THR A 6 26.05 -2.89 27.31
N THR A 7 25.49 -3.87 26.59
CA THR A 7 24.62 -3.61 25.43
C THR A 7 23.39 -2.78 25.81
N LYS A 8 22.77 -3.08 26.97
CA LYS A 8 21.64 -2.30 27.49
C LYS A 8 22.02 -0.85 27.77
N LYS A 9 23.19 -0.61 28.38
CA LYS A 9 23.68 0.74 28.66
C LYS A 9 23.97 1.53 27.40
N ILE A 10 24.53 0.89 26.37
CA ILE A 10 24.78 1.53 25.08
C ILE A 10 23.45 1.92 24.42
N ILE A 11 22.49 0.99 24.34
CA ILE A 11 21.16 1.28 23.78
C ILE A 11 20.50 2.43 24.52
N GLN A 12 20.58 2.45 25.86
CA GLN A 12 19.96 3.47 26.68
C GLN A 12 20.63 4.85 26.52
N ALA A 13 21.96 4.89 26.39
CA ALA A 13 22.69 6.12 26.09
C ALA A 13 22.40 6.65 24.69
N SER A 14 22.30 5.76 23.69
CA SER A 14 21.92 6.14 22.32
C SER A 14 20.49 6.70 22.27
N LEU A 15 19.53 6.06 22.94
CA LEU A 15 18.16 6.57 23.02
C LEU A 15 18.10 7.94 23.70
N ALA A 16 18.84 8.14 24.80
CA ALA A 16 18.90 9.43 25.49
C ALA A 16 19.51 10.53 24.60
N ALA A 17 20.54 10.21 23.82
CA ALA A 17 21.14 11.15 22.86
C ALA A 17 20.18 11.50 21.71
N PHE A 18 19.39 10.53 21.24
CA PHE A 18 18.35 10.77 20.24
C PHE A 18 17.22 11.66 20.76
N ASP A 19 16.80 11.44 22.00
CA ASP A 19 15.79 12.27 22.67
C ASP A 19 16.32 13.70 22.89
N GLU A 20 17.57 13.87 23.35
CA GLU A 20 18.18 15.19 23.58
C GLU A 20 18.34 16.00 22.29
N ALA A 21 18.58 15.31 21.18
CA ALA A 21 18.72 15.91 19.85
C ALA A 21 17.38 16.08 19.10
N ASN A 22 16.23 15.77 19.74
CA ASN A 22 14.88 15.84 19.13
C ASN A 22 14.75 15.13 17.77
N VAL A 23 15.55 14.08 17.54
CA VAL A 23 15.62 13.41 16.23
C VAL A 23 14.28 12.83 15.83
N TYR A 24 13.50 12.34 16.80
CA TYR A 24 12.15 11.85 16.55
C TYR A 24 11.23 12.96 16.02
N ASP A 25 11.24 14.15 16.62
CA ASP A 25 10.39 15.26 16.19
C ASP A 25 10.78 15.77 14.80
N ASP A 26 12.08 15.76 14.47
CA ASP A 26 12.58 16.13 13.15
C ASP A 26 12.17 15.10 12.08
N ILE A 27 12.28 13.80 12.36
CA ILE A 27 11.81 12.73 11.47
C ILE A 27 10.31 12.83 11.23
N ILE A 28 9.54 13.01 12.30
CA ILE A 28 8.09 13.13 12.21
C ILE A 28 7.70 14.40 11.43
N SER A 29 8.38 15.51 11.65
CA SER A 29 8.15 16.75 10.90
C SER A 29 8.47 16.58 9.42
N TYR A 30 9.57 15.91 9.08
CA TYR A 30 9.92 15.55 7.70
C TYR A 30 8.84 14.69 7.04
N VAL A 31 8.38 13.64 7.73
CA VAL A 31 7.28 12.78 7.24
C VAL A 31 6.00 13.57 7.03
N LEU A 32 5.63 14.45 7.97
CA LEU A 32 4.45 15.31 7.89
C LEU A 32 4.53 16.27 6.71
N GLN A 33 5.71 16.86 6.44
CA GLN A 33 5.90 17.78 5.33
C GLN A 33 5.87 17.06 3.98
N LYS A 34 6.60 15.95 3.86
CA LYS A 34 6.73 15.17 2.62
C LYS A 34 5.43 14.45 2.23
N HIS A 35 4.70 13.93 3.22
CA HIS A 35 3.48 13.15 3.02
C HIS A 35 2.22 13.89 3.48
N ALA A 36 2.27 15.23 3.58
CA ALA A 36 1.16 16.07 4.04
C ALA A 36 -0.15 15.75 3.30
N LEU A 37 -0.07 15.61 1.97
CA LEU A 37 -1.22 15.30 1.13
C LEU A 37 -1.82 13.93 1.48
N GLU A 38 -1.02 12.87 1.52
CA GLU A 38 -1.50 11.52 1.87
C GLU A 38 -2.18 11.50 3.25
N LEU A 39 -1.54 12.11 4.25
CA LEU A 39 -2.04 12.14 5.63
C LEU A 39 -3.30 12.99 5.77
N SER A 40 -3.46 14.04 4.96
CA SER A 40 -4.65 14.89 4.96
C SER A 40 -5.93 14.14 4.57
N PHE A 41 -5.82 13.09 3.75
CA PHE A 41 -6.97 12.34 3.27
C PHE A 41 -7.49 11.29 4.25
N ILE A 42 -6.73 10.97 5.31
CA ILE A 42 -7.01 9.83 6.19
C ILE A 42 -7.71 10.32 7.45
N SER A 43 -9.02 10.06 7.56
CA SER A 43 -9.83 10.50 8.69
C SER A 43 -9.42 9.85 10.02
N ASP A 44 -9.05 8.57 9.97
CA ASP A 44 -8.82 7.76 11.17
C ASP A 44 -7.45 8.08 11.80
N PRO A 45 -7.41 8.51 13.07
CA PRO A 45 -6.17 8.91 13.73
C PRO A 45 -5.22 7.72 13.97
N ASP A 46 -5.74 6.53 14.24
CA ASP A 46 -4.92 5.33 14.49
C ASP A 46 -4.22 4.88 13.20
N ILE A 47 -4.93 4.94 12.07
CA ILE A 47 -4.33 4.68 10.76
C ILE A 47 -3.33 5.75 10.41
N ARG A 48 -3.67 7.03 10.61
CA ARG A 48 -2.74 8.12 10.32
C ARG A 48 -1.43 7.94 11.09
N TYR A 49 -1.52 7.58 12.37
CA TYR A 49 -0.37 7.24 13.20
C TYR A 49 0.41 6.02 12.67
N ASN A 50 -0.28 4.94 12.30
CA ASN A 50 0.37 3.76 11.71
C ASN A 50 1.12 4.07 10.42
N ILE A 51 0.57 4.96 9.59
CA ILE A 51 1.21 5.41 8.35
C ILE A 51 2.44 6.25 8.66
N MET A 52 2.33 7.19 9.59
CA MET A 52 3.47 7.99 10.03
C MET A 52 4.60 7.10 10.54
N ASN A 53 4.30 6.09 11.36
CA ASN A 53 5.31 5.15 11.84
C ASN A 53 5.95 4.31 10.72
N GLN A 54 5.17 3.88 9.74
CA GLN A 54 5.71 3.19 8.57
C GLN A 54 6.64 4.09 7.75
N ARG A 55 6.29 5.38 7.58
CA ARG A 55 7.09 6.36 6.84
C ARG A 55 8.33 6.81 7.63
N ALA A 56 8.28 6.82 8.95
CA ALA A 56 9.42 7.17 9.80
C ALA A 56 10.61 6.24 9.56
N ALA A 57 10.36 4.94 9.31
CA ALA A 57 11.43 3.99 8.98
C ALA A 57 12.14 4.34 7.66
N THR A 58 11.38 4.70 6.61
CA THR A 58 11.97 5.13 5.34
C THR A 58 12.66 6.49 5.46
N ALA A 59 12.08 7.41 6.24
CA ALA A 59 12.67 8.72 6.48
C ALA A 59 14.03 8.63 7.20
N LEU A 60 14.21 7.66 8.11
CA LEU A 60 15.51 7.41 8.75
C LEU A 60 16.62 7.05 7.75
N GLU A 61 16.28 6.28 6.71
CA GLU A 61 17.21 5.94 5.63
C GLU A 61 17.48 7.15 4.74
N GLU A 62 16.44 7.88 4.33
CA GLU A 62 16.56 9.05 3.45
C GLU A 62 17.32 10.22 4.09
N LEU A 63 17.17 10.41 5.41
CA LEU A 63 17.87 11.44 6.17
C LEU A 63 19.32 11.03 6.52
N GLY A 64 19.75 9.82 6.15
CA GLY A 64 21.11 9.33 6.40
C GLY A 64 21.41 9.03 7.89
N VAL A 65 20.38 9.02 8.75
CA VAL A 65 20.56 8.82 10.21
C VAL A 65 21.19 7.46 10.51
N VAL A 66 20.87 6.44 9.69
CA VAL A 66 21.46 5.11 9.80
C VAL A 66 22.95 5.12 9.43
N ASP A 67 23.34 5.88 8.41
CA ASP A 67 24.74 6.00 7.99
C ASP A 67 25.56 6.77 9.03
N ASP A 68 25.03 7.86 9.56
CA ASP A 68 25.63 8.63 10.65
C ASP A 68 25.82 7.76 11.90
N LEU A 69 24.82 6.96 12.26
CA LEU A 69 24.92 5.98 13.35
C LEU A 69 26.04 4.97 13.11
N VAL A 70 26.15 4.44 11.89
CA VAL A 70 27.19 3.46 11.53
C VAL A 70 28.57 4.11 11.59
N GLU A 71 28.72 5.36 11.15
CA GLU A 71 29.97 6.11 11.24
C GLU A 71 30.38 6.36 12.69
N ILE A 72 29.43 6.77 13.54
CA ILE A 72 29.66 6.95 14.97
C ILE A 72 30.05 5.63 15.63
N MET A 73 29.35 4.54 15.34
CA MET A 73 29.70 3.24 15.90
C MET A 73 31.11 2.77 15.50
N LYS A 74 31.58 3.12 14.29
CA LYS A 74 32.99 2.89 13.90
C LYS A 74 33.94 3.73 14.75
N GLY A 75 33.58 4.99 15.05
CA GLY A 75 34.37 5.91 15.88
C GLY A 75 34.46 5.56 17.37
N VAL A 76 33.54 4.74 17.89
CA VAL A 76 33.53 4.31 19.32
C VAL A 76 34.69 3.36 19.65
N GLY A 77 35.47 2.89 18.66
CA GLY A 77 36.69 2.10 18.90
C GLY A 77 36.44 0.72 19.50
N LEU A 78 35.18 0.23 19.48
CA LEU A 78 34.79 -1.10 19.95
C LEU A 78 35.53 -2.21 19.18
N SER A 79 35.81 -1.99 17.90
CA SER A 79 36.59 -2.89 17.06
C SER A 79 38.05 -2.96 17.51
N ASP A 80 38.65 -1.82 17.86
CA ASP A 80 40.03 -1.74 18.34
C ASP A 80 40.16 -2.34 19.75
N LEU A 81 39.15 -2.11 20.60
CA LEU A 81 39.07 -2.72 21.94
C LEU A 81 38.84 -4.24 21.86
N LEU A 82 38.03 -4.70 20.90
CA LEU A 82 37.86 -6.13 20.66
C LEU A 82 39.19 -6.75 20.19
N SER A 83 39.91 -6.07 19.28
CA SER A 83 41.23 -6.51 18.82
C SER A 83 42.23 -6.57 19.96
N SER A 84 42.28 -5.54 20.83
CA SER A 84 43.20 -5.52 21.96
C SER A 84 42.90 -6.60 23.00
N LEU A 85 41.62 -6.88 23.26
CA LEU A 85 41.19 -7.99 24.13
C LEU A 85 41.46 -9.35 23.49
N GLN A 86 41.36 -9.47 22.16
CA GLN A 86 41.72 -10.70 21.45
C GLN A 86 43.23 -10.95 21.55
N ASP A 87 44.04 -9.90 21.39
CA ASP A 87 45.49 -9.96 21.55
C ASP A 87 45.89 -10.27 22.99
N GLU A 88 45.21 -9.69 23.96
CA GLU A 88 45.41 -9.98 25.39
C GLU A 88 45.01 -11.42 25.72
N LYS A 89 43.89 -11.92 25.18
CA LYS A 89 43.49 -13.33 25.30
C LYS A 89 44.55 -14.27 24.70
N ASN A 90 45.08 -13.95 23.52
CA ASN A 90 46.12 -14.74 22.89
C ASN A 90 47.41 -14.75 23.71
N LYS A 91 47.80 -13.59 24.27
CA LYS A 91 48.93 -13.48 25.20
C LYS A 91 48.71 -14.27 26.48
N LEU A 92 47.50 -14.23 27.06
CA LEU A 92 47.15 -14.98 28.26
C LEU A 92 47.10 -16.49 28.00
N GLN A 93 46.63 -16.93 26.83
CA GLN A 93 46.71 -18.33 26.42
C GLN A 93 48.16 -18.80 26.25
N GLN A 94 49.02 -18.00 25.62
CA GLN A 94 50.45 -18.29 25.54
C GLN A 94 51.10 -18.32 26.94
N LYS A 95 50.72 -17.39 27.82
CA LYS A 95 51.21 -17.34 29.20
C LYS A 95 50.68 -18.51 30.04
N GLN A 96 49.47 -19.02 29.78
CA GLN A 96 48.92 -20.22 30.43
C GLN A 96 49.66 -21.48 29.99
N VAL A 97 50.04 -21.57 28.72
CA VAL A 97 50.90 -22.65 28.20
C VAL A 97 52.30 -22.54 28.85
N GLN A 98 52.88 -21.34 28.94
CA GLN A 98 54.17 -21.13 29.62
C GLN A 98 54.12 -21.35 31.15
N LEU A 99 53.00 -21.03 31.82
CA LEU A 99 52.79 -21.28 33.26
C LEU A 99 52.59 -22.78 33.56
N SER A 100 52.14 -23.58 32.59
CA SER A 100 52.18 -25.05 32.70
C SER A 100 53.60 -25.63 32.58
N GLU A 101 54.56 -24.84 32.09
CA GLU A 101 55.98 -25.22 31.97
C GLU A 101 56.88 -24.58 33.04
N HIS A 102 56.48 -23.45 33.65
CA HIS A 102 57.27 -22.78 34.67
C HIS A 102 56.43 -22.32 35.88
N ALA A 103 56.53 -23.08 36.97
CA ALA A 103 56.23 -22.60 38.31
C ALA A 103 57.21 -21.47 38.71
N PHE A 104 56.69 -20.52 39.53
CA PHE A 104 57.34 -19.38 40.22
C PHE A 104 57.50 -18.02 39.48
N GLY A 105 56.88 -16.97 40.06
CA GLY A 105 57.32 -15.56 39.93
C GLY A 105 56.22 -14.48 39.85
N GLN A 106 56.20 -13.54 40.80
CA GLN A 106 55.33 -12.34 41.02
C GLN A 106 55.40 -11.28 39.87
N MET A 107 54.61 -10.19 39.69
CA MET A 107 53.61 -9.40 40.46
C MET A 107 52.84 -8.41 39.49
N GLU A 108 51.67 -7.92 39.96
CA GLU A 108 50.81 -6.71 39.68
C GLU A 108 50.95 -5.77 38.47
N PHE A 109 49.82 -5.18 37.99
CA PHE A 109 49.69 -3.74 37.62
C PHE A 109 48.24 -3.19 37.57
N LYS A 110 48.11 -1.88 37.88
CA LYS A 110 46.93 -0.99 38.05
C LYS A 110 46.16 -0.61 36.77
N VAL A 111 44.90 -0.18 36.95
CA VAL A 111 43.96 0.36 35.92
C VAL A 111 43.73 1.86 36.15
N ASP A 112 43.78 2.68 35.09
CA ASP A 112 43.28 4.07 35.07
C ASP A 112 42.14 4.23 34.05
N SER A 113 41.15 5.04 34.43
CA SER A 113 39.90 5.30 33.72
C SER A 113 39.96 6.55 32.83
N LEU A 114 39.27 6.53 31.69
CA LEU A 114 38.91 7.75 30.94
C LEU A 114 37.43 7.73 30.51
N GLN A 115 36.72 8.80 30.90
CA GLN A 115 35.41 9.22 30.39
C GLN A 115 35.63 10.06 29.13
N ASN A 116 34.77 9.93 28.11
CA ASN A 116 34.63 10.91 27.03
C ASN A 116 33.14 11.11 26.68
N ASN A 117 32.70 12.36 26.71
CA ASN A 117 31.41 12.84 26.21
C ASN A 117 31.55 13.19 24.72
N PHE A 118 30.57 12.81 23.90
CA PHE A 118 30.46 13.24 22.49
C PHE A 118 29.10 13.88 22.24
N SER A 119 29.09 15.02 21.55
CA SER A 119 27.90 15.69 21.02
C SER A 119 27.79 15.48 19.50
N LEU A 120 26.57 15.17 19.05
CA LEU A 120 26.17 14.90 17.65
C LEU A 120 25.94 16.22 16.88
N PRO A 121 26.46 16.38 15.65
CA PRO A 121 25.99 17.39 14.72
C PRO A 121 25.03 16.75 13.70
N LEU A 122 23.71 16.95 13.88
CA LEU A 122 22.70 16.63 12.86
C LEU A 122 22.69 17.72 11.78
N LYS A 123 22.63 17.32 10.50
CA LYS A 123 22.39 18.24 9.39
C LYS A 123 20.94 18.71 9.40
N ARG A 124 20.74 20.01 9.19
CA ARG A 124 19.41 20.62 9.18
C ARG A 124 18.73 20.42 7.82
N PRO A 125 17.38 20.48 7.77
CA PRO A 125 16.59 20.20 6.56
C PRO A 125 16.96 21.03 5.32
N GLU A 126 17.61 22.18 5.51
CA GLU A 126 17.99 23.12 4.45
C GLU A 126 19.24 22.70 3.67
N ASP A 127 20.02 21.71 4.17
CA ASP A 127 21.30 21.28 3.59
C ASP A 127 21.19 20.08 2.62
N VAL A 128 19.98 19.57 2.37
CA VAL A 128 19.76 18.45 1.43
C VAL A 128 19.69 18.98 -0.01
N VAL A 129 20.85 19.06 -0.66
CA VAL A 129 20.93 19.29 -2.11
C VAL A 129 20.25 18.11 -2.83
N PRO A 130 19.39 18.36 -3.83
CA PRO A 130 18.77 17.28 -4.61
C PRO A 130 19.88 16.44 -5.27
N ASP A 131 19.94 15.17 -4.87
CA ASP A 131 20.91 14.21 -5.38
C ASP A 131 20.71 14.04 -6.90
N THR A 132 21.74 14.39 -7.67
CA THR A 132 21.77 14.28 -9.14
C THR A 132 22.32 12.91 -9.53
N SER A 133 21.79 11.85 -8.89
CA SER A 133 22.05 10.47 -9.28
C SER A 133 21.15 10.07 -10.46
N PRO A 134 21.59 9.16 -11.36
CA PRO A 134 20.77 8.70 -12.48
C PRO A 134 19.47 8.11 -11.96
N GLU A 135 18.34 8.47 -12.58
CA GLU A 135 17.00 8.05 -12.15
C GLU A 135 16.98 6.54 -11.85
N PRO A 136 16.58 6.14 -10.63
CA PRO A 136 16.60 4.74 -10.25
C PRO A 136 15.65 3.92 -11.15
N PRO A 137 15.94 2.63 -11.40
CA PRO A 137 15.07 1.79 -12.20
C PRO A 137 13.64 1.82 -11.66
N ILE A 138 12.61 1.86 -12.53
CA ILE A 138 11.18 1.82 -12.16
C ILE A 138 10.89 0.71 -11.14
N ALA A 139 11.59 -0.42 -11.25
CA ALA A 139 11.54 -1.52 -10.30
C ALA A 139 11.90 -1.13 -8.85
N ALA A 140 12.94 -0.32 -8.65
CA ALA A 140 13.38 0.16 -7.34
C ALA A 140 12.41 1.21 -6.79
N ILE A 141 11.97 2.14 -7.65
CA ILE A 141 10.97 3.16 -7.31
C ILE A 141 9.68 2.48 -6.83
N ILE A 142 9.12 1.58 -7.63
CA ILE A 142 7.88 0.91 -7.26
C ILE A 142 8.10 0.05 -6.01
N LYS A 143 9.25 -0.62 -5.84
CA LYS A 143 9.52 -1.38 -4.61
C LYS A 143 9.49 -0.53 -3.33
N SER A 144 9.90 0.75 -3.38
CA SER A 144 9.83 1.65 -2.22
C SER A 144 8.41 2.15 -1.92
N TRP A 145 7.45 1.97 -2.82
CA TRP A 145 6.07 2.41 -2.59
C TRP A 145 5.38 1.64 -1.47
N ARG A 146 4.52 2.36 -0.76
CA ARG A 146 3.77 1.85 0.39
C ARG A 146 2.62 0.95 -0.06
N SER A 147 2.55 -0.26 0.49
CA SER A 147 1.40 -1.16 0.30
C SER A 147 0.23 -0.74 1.21
N VAL A 148 -0.84 -0.24 0.60
CA VAL A 148 -2.06 0.16 1.31
C VAL A 148 -2.77 -1.08 1.84
N GLN A 149 -3.14 -1.07 3.13
CA GLN A 149 -3.80 -2.21 3.75
C GLN A 149 -5.30 -2.25 3.40
N PRO A 150 -5.92 -3.44 3.27
CA PRO A 150 -7.34 -3.56 2.97
C PRO A 150 -8.26 -2.81 3.94
N ASN A 151 -7.91 -2.75 5.24
CA ASN A 151 -8.70 -2.03 6.23
C ASN A 151 -8.74 -0.51 5.98
N GLU A 152 -7.65 0.07 5.47
CA GLU A 152 -7.59 1.50 5.11
C GLU A 152 -8.52 1.83 3.94
N LEU A 153 -8.69 0.89 3.01
CA LEU A 153 -9.62 1.05 1.89
C LEU A 153 -11.08 1.01 2.36
N THR A 154 -11.38 0.22 3.39
CA THR A 154 -12.73 0.12 3.95
C THR A 154 -13.10 1.26 4.89
N LEU A 155 -12.13 1.79 5.63
CA LEU A 155 -12.34 3.00 6.45
C LEU A 155 -12.52 4.23 5.56
N GLY A 156 -11.87 4.20 4.40
CA GLY A 156 -12.01 5.22 3.39
C GLY A 156 -11.21 6.48 3.70
N ILE A 157 -11.42 7.48 2.87
CA ILE A 157 -10.77 8.77 2.94
C ILE A 157 -11.82 9.87 2.82
N ARG A 158 -11.51 11.03 3.42
CA ARG A 158 -12.43 12.16 3.43
C ARG A 158 -11.96 13.24 2.48
N GLY A 159 -12.89 13.72 1.66
CA GLY A 159 -12.64 14.84 0.77
C GLY A 159 -12.78 16.18 1.50
N SER A 160 -12.09 17.19 0.97
CA SER A 160 -12.23 18.59 1.41
C SER A 160 -12.97 19.41 0.36
N VAL A 161 -13.65 20.48 0.80
CA VAL A 161 -14.25 21.45 -0.13
C VAL A 161 -13.13 22.11 -0.96
N GLY A 162 -13.35 22.23 -2.27
CA GLY A 162 -12.36 22.70 -3.25
C GLY A 162 -11.44 21.62 -3.80
N GLN A 163 -11.51 20.38 -3.29
CA GLN A 163 -10.67 19.29 -3.77
C GLN A 163 -11.13 18.79 -5.15
N VAL A 164 -10.18 18.64 -6.08
CA VAL A 164 -10.40 17.99 -7.38
C VAL A 164 -10.47 16.48 -7.19
N VAL A 165 -11.52 15.86 -7.70
CA VAL A 165 -11.83 14.43 -7.55
C VAL A 165 -12.32 13.85 -8.86
N LEU A 166 -12.27 12.52 -8.97
CA LEU A 166 -13.01 11.79 -10.00
C LEU A 166 -14.38 11.41 -9.43
N VAL A 167 -15.44 11.68 -10.18
CA VAL A 167 -16.82 11.35 -9.81
C VAL A 167 -17.46 10.42 -10.84
N ARG A 168 -18.19 9.41 -10.36
CA ARG A 168 -18.91 8.46 -11.21
C ARG A 168 -20.23 9.05 -11.70
N LEU A 169 -20.40 9.14 -13.01
CA LEU A 169 -21.63 9.58 -13.67
C LEU A 169 -22.64 8.44 -13.77
N SER A 170 -23.89 8.75 -14.13
CA SER A 170 -24.99 7.77 -14.28
C SER A 170 -24.72 6.71 -15.35
N GLU A 171 -23.90 7.03 -16.36
CA GLU A 171 -23.53 6.11 -17.44
C GLU A 171 -22.40 5.14 -17.06
N GLY A 172 -21.89 5.23 -15.82
CA GLY A 172 -20.81 4.36 -15.32
C GLY A 172 -19.39 4.85 -15.63
N VAL A 173 -19.26 5.87 -16.49
CA VAL A 173 -18.02 6.58 -16.78
C VAL A 173 -17.68 7.55 -15.64
N TRP A 174 -16.40 7.76 -15.38
CA TRP A 174 -15.91 8.71 -14.40
C TRP A 174 -15.40 9.99 -15.08
N SER A 175 -15.55 11.13 -14.40
CA SER A 175 -15.08 12.42 -14.89
C SER A 175 -14.49 13.26 -13.76
N LEU A 176 -13.64 14.20 -14.12
CA LEU A 176 -13.07 15.14 -13.15
C LEU A 176 -14.15 16.12 -12.67
N GLY A 177 -14.16 16.39 -11.38
CA GLY A 177 -15.04 17.36 -10.74
C GLY A 177 -14.39 17.96 -9.50
N VAL A 178 -15.10 18.88 -8.86
CA VAL A 178 -14.65 19.56 -7.64
C VAL A 178 -15.70 19.40 -6.56
N ILE A 179 -15.28 19.02 -5.35
CA ILE A 179 -16.15 18.98 -4.19
C ILE A 179 -16.51 20.41 -3.81
N THR A 180 -17.79 20.77 -3.88
CA THR A 180 -18.28 22.12 -3.52
C THR A 180 -18.82 22.18 -2.10
N GLN A 181 -19.38 21.09 -1.59
CA GLN A 181 -19.95 21.04 -0.24
C GLN A 181 -19.90 19.63 0.36
N LEU A 182 -19.69 19.57 1.68
CA LEU A 182 -19.81 18.37 2.50
C LEU A 182 -21.21 18.34 3.15
N LEU A 183 -21.93 17.25 2.97
CA LEU A 183 -23.29 17.05 3.49
C LEU A 183 -23.29 15.90 4.49
N TYR A 184 -23.50 16.21 5.77
CA TYR A 184 -23.68 15.19 6.81
C TYR A 184 -25.15 14.85 6.89
N ARG A 185 -25.51 13.58 6.75
CA ARG A 185 -26.88 13.14 7.03
C ARG A 185 -27.06 13.20 8.56
N GLU A 186 -27.96 14.05 9.03
CA GLU A 186 -28.47 13.90 10.39
C GLU A 186 -29.28 12.60 10.39
N GLU A 187 -28.84 11.59 11.13
CA GLU A 187 -29.78 10.51 11.46
C GLU A 187 -30.88 11.16 12.30
N PRO A 188 -32.18 11.03 11.94
CA PRO A 188 -33.20 11.30 12.95
C PRO A 188 -32.87 10.38 14.12
N LEU A 189 -32.92 10.91 15.35
CA LEU A 189 -32.86 10.12 16.58
C LEU A 189 -34.00 9.10 16.52
N SER A 190 -33.77 7.96 15.85
CA SER A 190 -34.75 6.91 15.69
C SER A 190 -34.84 6.25 17.05
N LEU A 191 -35.81 6.71 17.82
CA LEU A 191 -36.38 6.08 18.99
C LEU A 191 -35.32 5.46 19.90
N ILE A 192 -34.82 6.28 20.83
CA ILE A 192 -34.40 5.76 22.13
C ILE A 192 -35.49 4.77 22.54
N ASP A 193 -35.10 3.52 22.63
CA ASP A 193 -35.95 2.38 22.95
C ASP A 193 -36.47 2.59 24.37
N LEU A 194 -37.56 3.37 24.52
CA LEU A 194 -38.15 3.76 25.80
C LEU A 194 -38.83 2.57 26.51
N ASN A 195 -38.62 1.35 26.03
CA ASN A 195 -39.23 0.12 26.55
C ASN A 195 -38.24 -0.86 27.20
N GLN A 196 -36.98 -0.48 27.42
CA GLN A 196 -36.07 -1.25 28.31
C GLN A 196 -36.01 -0.68 29.72
N HIS A 197 -37.15 -0.45 30.37
CA HIS A 197 -37.17 -0.29 31.84
C HIS A 197 -38.52 -0.74 32.46
N VAL A 198 -38.86 -2.01 32.31
CA VAL A 198 -39.68 -2.71 33.31
C VAL A 198 -39.22 -4.17 33.42
N ASN A 199 -38.21 -4.43 34.25
CA ASN A 199 -38.24 -5.49 35.27
C ASN A 199 -36.86 -5.77 35.89
N ASN A 200 -36.79 -5.47 37.19
CA ASN A 200 -36.10 -6.20 38.26
C ASN A 200 -34.66 -6.72 38.05
N GLY A 201 -33.75 -6.09 38.80
CA GLY A 201 -32.99 -6.85 39.81
C GLY A 201 -31.48 -6.89 39.65
N GLY A 202 -30.79 -6.01 40.38
CA GLY A 202 -29.57 -6.38 41.11
C GLY A 202 -28.22 -6.30 40.36
N SER A 203 -27.30 -5.61 41.04
CA SER A 203 -25.84 -5.83 41.05
C SER A 203 -24.94 -5.11 40.05
N LYS A 204 -24.14 -4.24 40.67
CA LYS A 204 -22.70 -3.95 40.46
C LYS A 204 -22.31 -3.18 39.20
N ILE A 205 -22.09 -1.90 39.46
CA ILE A 205 -21.27 -0.97 38.72
C ILE A 205 -19.86 -1.57 38.58
N SER A 206 -19.52 -2.06 37.40
CA SER A 206 -18.13 -2.34 37.00
C SER A 206 -17.74 -1.38 35.89
N SER A 207 -16.80 -0.52 36.23
CA SER A 207 -16.02 0.32 35.35
C SER A 207 -15.26 -0.53 34.33
N GLU A 208 -15.80 -0.71 33.13
CA GLU A 208 -15.06 -1.25 31.99
C GLU A 208 -15.40 -0.50 30.71
N ARG A 209 -14.35 0.16 30.19
CA ARG A 209 -14.06 0.44 28.78
C ARG A 209 -15.06 1.36 28.06
N TYR A 210 -14.64 2.63 27.98
CA TYR A 210 -14.71 3.42 26.76
C TYR A 210 -14.21 2.56 25.57
N ARG A 211 -15.13 1.81 24.94
CA ARG A 211 -15.05 1.57 23.51
C ARG A 211 -15.73 2.76 22.88
N SER A 212 -14.92 3.72 22.45
CA SER A 212 -15.31 4.63 21.39
C SER A 212 -15.61 3.77 20.16
N ASP A 213 -16.88 3.37 20.03
CA ASP A 213 -17.43 2.91 18.76
C ASP A 213 -17.20 4.04 17.76
N ALA A 214 -16.18 3.88 16.93
CA ALA A 214 -15.95 4.68 15.74
C ALA A 214 -17.18 4.49 14.84
N LYS A 215 -18.20 5.33 15.07
CA LYS A 215 -19.39 5.45 14.25
C LYS A 215 -18.95 5.52 12.80
N SER A 216 -19.47 4.62 11.98
CA SER A 216 -19.20 4.55 10.55
C SER A 216 -19.36 5.94 9.91
N ASP A 217 -18.27 6.46 9.34
CA ASP A 217 -18.21 7.71 8.57
C ASP A 217 -19.01 7.63 7.25
N GLY A 218 -19.87 6.60 7.08
CA GLY A 218 -20.81 6.40 5.98
C GLY A 218 -21.97 7.40 5.94
N ASN A 219 -21.90 8.45 6.75
CA ASN A 219 -22.93 9.47 6.89
C ASN A 219 -22.63 10.76 6.10
N ILE A 220 -21.47 10.84 5.43
CA ILE A 220 -21.05 12.00 4.64
C ILE A 220 -21.31 11.76 3.16
N ARG A 221 -22.07 12.67 2.54
CA ARG A 221 -22.24 12.83 1.10
C ARG A 221 -21.58 14.12 0.62
N TYR A 222 -21.32 14.19 -0.67
CA TYR A 222 -20.55 15.26 -1.28
C TYR A 222 -21.34 15.88 -2.42
N LEU A 223 -21.51 17.20 -2.40
CA LEU A 223 -21.95 17.93 -3.58
C LEU A 223 -20.73 18.12 -4.48
N VAL A 224 -20.83 17.65 -5.72
CA VAL A 224 -19.72 17.71 -6.68
C VAL A 224 -20.18 18.43 -7.93
N ASN A 225 -19.37 19.36 -8.40
CA ASN A 225 -19.58 20.02 -9.68
C ASN A 225 -18.60 19.46 -10.73
N VAL A 226 -19.12 19.11 -11.90
CA VAL A 226 -18.35 18.69 -13.07
C VAL A 226 -18.60 19.72 -14.17
N GLU A 227 -17.52 20.37 -14.60
CA GLU A 227 -17.55 21.34 -15.68
C GLU A 227 -17.26 20.63 -17.00
N TYR A 228 -18.24 20.61 -17.91
CA TYR A 228 -18.01 20.20 -19.28
C TYR A 228 -17.61 21.43 -20.13
N PRO A 229 -16.68 21.28 -21.09
CA PRO A 229 -16.34 22.35 -22.04
C PRO A 229 -17.56 22.92 -22.77
N SER A 230 -18.59 22.10 -22.95
CA SER A 230 -19.86 22.45 -23.57
C SER A 230 -20.96 22.78 -22.54
N GLN A 231 -20.79 23.90 -21.82
CA GLN A 231 -21.80 24.70 -21.05
C GLN A 231 -22.75 24.03 -20.04
N ARG A 232 -22.89 22.70 -20.00
CA ARG A 232 -23.65 22.00 -18.96
C ARG A 232 -22.74 21.82 -17.75
N GLN A 233 -23.18 22.29 -16.60
CA GLN A 233 -22.60 21.92 -15.31
C GLN A 233 -23.39 20.72 -14.79
N PHE A 234 -22.71 19.63 -14.45
CA PHE A 234 -23.32 18.54 -13.72
C PHE A 234 -23.03 18.77 -12.24
N CYS A 235 -24.10 18.95 -11.47
CA CYS A 235 -24.03 19.14 -10.03
C CYS A 235 -24.88 18.05 -9.37
N ASP A 236 -24.26 17.14 -8.64
CA ASP A 236 -24.96 16.02 -8.00
C ASP A 236 -24.41 15.73 -6.61
N VAL A 237 -25.26 15.15 -5.77
CA VAL A 237 -24.93 14.69 -4.42
C VAL A 237 -24.57 13.22 -4.48
N VAL A 238 -23.29 12.92 -4.27
CA VAL A 238 -22.73 11.58 -4.39
C VAL A 238 -22.24 11.03 -3.06
N ASP A 239 -22.33 9.71 -2.92
CA ASP A 239 -21.72 8.98 -1.81
C ASP A 239 -20.22 8.75 -2.06
N GLN A 240 -19.49 8.43 -1.00
CA GLN A 240 -18.04 8.17 -1.05
C GLN A 240 -17.65 7.05 -2.03
N SER A 241 -18.51 6.05 -2.25
CA SER A 241 -18.23 4.97 -3.21
C SER A 241 -18.23 5.41 -4.67
N LYS A 242 -18.77 6.61 -4.97
CA LYS A 242 -18.81 7.22 -6.30
C LYS A 242 -17.77 8.34 -6.46
N LEU A 243 -16.85 8.46 -5.51
CA LEU A 243 -15.76 9.41 -5.54
C LEU A 243 -14.41 8.69 -5.53
N ALA A 244 -13.43 9.25 -6.22
CA ALA A 244 -12.06 8.80 -6.20
C ALA A 244 -11.10 9.99 -6.19
N LEU A 245 -9.89 9.78 -5.68
CA LEU A 245 -8.82 10.78 -5.74
C LEU A 245 -8.50 11.09 -7.20
N SER A 246 -8.15 12.34 -7.47
CA SER A 246 -7.59 12.77 -8.77
C SER A 246 -6.09 12.46 -8.90
N LEU A 247 -5.41 12.21 -7.78
CA LEU A 247 -4.02 11.78 -7.75
C LEU A 247 -3.91 10.27 -7.99
N SER A 248 -2.97 9.89 -8.86
CA SER A 248 -2.73 8.50 -9.21
C SER A 248 -1.98 7.74 -8.11
N SER A 249 -1.96 6.41 -8.24
CA SER A 249 -1.20 5.48 -7.40
C SER A 249 0.27 5.86 -7.35
N GLU A 250 0.82 6.28 -8.49
CA GLU A 250 2.21 6.72 -8.63
C GLU A 250 2.47 8.05 -7.92
N ALA A 251 1.63 9.06 -8.13
CA ALA A 251 1.77 10.35 -7.47
C ALA A 251 1.67 10.23 -5.94
N LEU A 252 0.89 9.26 -5.45
CA LEU A 252 0.75 8.96 -4.03
C LEU A 252 1.82 7.99 -3.51
N MET A 253 2.65 7.40 -4.38
CA MET A 253 3.61 6.34 -4.05
C MET A 253 2.96 5.20 -3.24
N GLN A 254 1.75 4.81 -3.67
CA GLN A 254 0.92 3.81 -3.04
C GLN A 254 0.78 2.59 -3.95
N LYS A 255 0.69 1.41 -3.36
CA LYS A 255 0.30 0.16 -4.01
C LYS A 255 -1.03 -0.33 -3.48
N TYR A 256 -1.95 -0.62 -4.39
CA TYR A 256 -3.24 -1.18 -4.03
C TYR A 256 -3.25 -2.71 -4.10
N PRO A 257 -3.78 -3.39 -3.08
CA PRO A 257 -3.79 -4.85 -3.02
C PRO A 257 -4.82 -5.45 -3.98
N VAL A 258 -4.71 -6.77 -4.22
CA VAL A 258 -5.72 -7.54 -4.96
C VAL A 258 -7.10 -7.39 -4.30
N GLY A 259 -8.14 -7.20 -5.10
CA GLY A 259 -9.50 -6.98 -4.64
C GLY A 259 -9.83 -5.52 -4.31
N ALA A 260 -8.84 -4.62 -4.32
CA ALA A 260 -9.08 -3.19 -4.16
C ALA A 260 -9.94 -2.66 -5.32
N ARG A 261 -10.90 -1.79 -4.98
CA ARG A 261 -11.70 -1.04 -5.93
C ARG A 261 -10.92 0.19 -6.37
N VAL A 262 -10.76 0.35 -7.68
CA VAL A 262 -10.05 1.49 -8.25
C VAL A 262 -10.81 2.08 -9.42
N VAL A 263 -10.48 3.32 -9.76
CA VAL A 263 -10.78 3.89 -11.06
C VAL A 263 -9.51 3.76 -11.89
N ALA A 264 -9.62 3.27 -13.12
CA ALA A 264 -8.50 3.16 -14.03
C ALA A 264 -8.78 3.96 -15.30
N LEU A 265 -7.76 4.65 -15.79
CA LEU A 265 -7.77 5.29 -17.10
C LEU A 265 -7.53 4.22 -18.17
N TYR A 266 -8.56 3.94 -18.97
CA TYR A 266 -8.45 3.11 -20.15
C TYR A 266 -8.14 4.01 -21.36
N GLN A 267 -7.27 3.54 -22.24
CA GLN A 267 -6.96 4.18 -23.51
C GLN A 267 -7.13 3.15 -24.62
N ASP A 268 -7.94 3.48 -25.61
CA ASP A 268 -8.09 2.63 -26.79
C ASP A 268 -6.95 2.84 -27.81
N ALA A 269 -6.92 2.02 -28.85
CA ALA A 269 -5.92 2.12 -29.91
C ALA A 269 -6.01 3.41 -30.76
N ASN A 270 -7.14 4.13 -30.67
CA ASN A 270 -7.36 5.39 -31.38
C ASN A 270 -6.98 6.62 -30.52
N GLY A 271 -6.49 6.40 -29.30
CA GLY A 271 -6.12 7.46 -28.36
C GLY A 271 -7.30 8.05 -27.59
N VAL A 272 -8.49 7.45 -27.68
CA VAL A 272 -9.64 7.85 -26.86
C VAL A 272 -9.44 7.28 -25.45
N SER A 273 -9.43 8.18 -24.48
CA SER A 273 -9.22 7.84 -23.08
C SER A 273 -10.46 8.08 -22.24
N ALA A 274 -10.83 7.13 -21.38
CA ALA A 274 -11.94 7.27 -20.45
C ALA A 274 -11.66 6.53 -19.14
N TYR A 275 -12.25 7.04 -18.05
CA TYR A 275 -12.07 6.49 -16.72
C TYR A 275 -13.20 5.51 -16.39
N TYR A 276 -12.83 4.31 -15.97
CA TYR A 276 -13.77 3.25 -15.61
C TYR A 276 -13.45 2.64 -14.24
N SER A 277 -14.48 2.14 -13.56
CA SER A 277 -14.28 1.37 -12.33
C SER A 277 -13.84 -0.05 -12.62
N GLY A 278 -12.92 -0.55 -11.79
CA GLY A 278 -12.55 -1.96 -11.81
C GLY A 278 -12.04 -2.44 -10.47
N ILE A 279 -11.63 -3.70 -10.47
CA ILE A 279 -11.04 -4.40 -9.34
C ILE A 279 -9.60 -4.77 -9.70
N VAL A 280 -8.68 -4.51 -8.77
CA VAL A 280 -7.28 -4.93 -8.93
C VAL A 280 -7.20 -6.46 -8.89
N GLY A 281 -6.84 -7.06 -10.03
CA GLY A 281 -6.53 -8.48 -10.16
C GLY A 281 -5.09 -8.80 -9.77
N GLU A 282 -4.15 -7.90 -10.10
CA GLU A 282 -2.72 -8.04 -9.79
C GLU A 282 -2.10 -6.67 -9.52
N PRO A 283 -1.33 -6.51 -8.42
CA PRO A 283 -0.52 -5.32 -8.18
C PRO A 283 0.77 -5.34 -9.02
N PRO A 284 1.45 -4.18 -9.18
CA PRO A 284 2.74 -4.07 -9.86
C PRO A 284 3.79 -5.01 -9.30
N ASN A 285 4.38 -5.84 -10.17
CA ASN A 285 5.50 -6.71 -9.84
C ASN A 285 6.36 -7.01 -11.08
N SER A 286 7.49 -7.69 -10.88
CA SER A 286 8.42 -8.02 -11.97
C SER A 286 7.82 -8.94 -13.05
N TYR A 287 6.81 -9.74 -12.70
CA TYR A 287 6.14 -10.67 -13.60
C TYR A 287 4.97 -10.05 -14.37
N ASN A 288 4.68 -8.76 -14.22
CA ASN A 288 3.69 -8.06 -15.05
C ASN A 288 4.20 -6.72 -15.59
N ASN A 289 5.53 -6.56 -15.60
CA ASN A 289 6.23 -5.33 -15.96
C ASN A 289 5.75 -4.12 -15.14
N TYR A 290 5.54 -4.34 -13.83
CA TYR A 290 5.14 -3.32 -12.87
C TYR A 290 3.83 -2.58 -13.21
N ARG A 291 2.88 -3.29 -13.85
CA ARG A 291 1.54 -2.80 -14.16
C ARG A 291 0.48 -3.41 -13.26
N TYR A 292 -0.65 -2.74 -13.15
CA TYR A 292 -1.83 -3.28 -12.51
C TYR A 292 -2.65 -4.10 -13.52
N LEU A 293 -2.99 -5.35 -13.19
CA LEU A 293 -4.08 -6.02 -13.88
C LEU A 293 -5.40 -5.54 -13.28
N ILE A 294 -6.28 -4.99 -14.11
CA ILE A 294 -7.61 -4.51 -13.72
C ILE A 294 -8.67 -5.38 -14.39
N PHE A 295 -9.66 -5.83 -13.61
CA PHE A 295 -10.93 -6.34 -14.11
C PHE A 295 -11.97 -5.24 -14.01
N PHE A 296 -12.37 -4.67 -15.15
CA PHE A 296 -13.41 -3.64 -15.19
C PHE A 296 -14.79 -4.19 -14.85
N ASP A 297 -15.72 -3.29 -14.49
CA ASP A 297 -17.09 -3.64 -14.09
C ASP A 297 -17.88 -4.42 -15.16
N ASP A 298 -17.54 -4.22 -16.43
CA ASP A 298 -18.15 -4.86 -17.60
C ASP A 298 -17.52 -6.22 -17.94
N GLY A 299 -16.39 -6.54 -17.30
CA GLY A 299 -15.65 -7.77 -17.52
C GLY A 299 -14.38 -7.65 -18.34
N TYR A 300 -14.11 -6.49 -18.92
CA TYR A 300 -12.89 -6.30 -19.69
C TYR A 300 -11.66 -6.36 -18.77
N ALA A 301 -10.60 -7.03 -19.23
CA ALA A 301 -9.35 -7.17 -18.49
C ALA A 301 -8.24 -6.35 -19.14
N TYR A 302 -7.53 -5.54 -18.35
CA TYR A 302 -6.59 -4.56 -18.88
C TYR A 302 -5.37 -4.39 -17.97
N TYR A 303 -4.18 -4.25 -18.57
CA TYR A 303 -2.99 -3.84 -17.84
C TYR A 303 -2.84 -2.32 -17.86
N ALA A 304 -3.08 -1.68 -16.71
CA ALA A 304 -2.93 -0.25 -16.53
C ALA A 304 -1.59 0.10 -15.86
N GLN A 305 -0.99 1.21 -16.28
CA GLN A 305 0.16 1.80 -15.61
C GLN A 305 -0.23 2.45 -14.28
N SER A 306 0.75 2.69 -13.40
CA SER A 306 0.49 3.19 -12.04
C SER A 306 0.00 4.64 -12.00
N ASP A 307 0.39 5.46 -12.97
CA ASP A 307 -0.14 6.81 -13.22
C ASP A 307 -1.61 6.80 -13.66
N CYS A 308 -2.12 5.66 -14.11
CA CYS A 308 -3.48 5.48 -14.61
C CYS A 308 -4.43 4.86 -13.56
N ILE A 309 -4.00 4.67 -12.31
CA ILE A 309 -4.81 4.05 -11.25
C ILE A 309 -5.13 5.05 -10.14
N PHE A 310 -6.40 5.12 -9.74
CA PHE A 310 -6.90 6.11 -8.78
C PHE A 310 -7.71 5.44 -7.67
N ARG A 311 -7.50 5.87 -6.42
CA ARG A 311 -8.16 5.31 -5.23
C ARG A 311 -9.58 5.83 -5.06
N VAL A 312 -10.55 4.92 -4.96
CA VAL A 312 -11.93 5.22 -4.56
C VAL A 312 -11.99 5.61 -3.07
N PHE A 313 -12.79 6.61 -2.73
CA PHE A 313 -12.86 7.20 -1.39
C PHE A 313 -13.26 6.20 -0.32
N ALA A 314 -14.31 5.42 -0.55
CA ALA A 314 -14.71 4.36 0.36
C ALA A 314 -15.07 3.07 -0.40
N GLN A 315 -14.67 1.95 0.17
CA GLN A 315 -14.79 0.63 -0.45
C GLN A 315 -15.36 -0.39 0.53
N SER A 316 -15.85 -1.51 0.01
CA SER A 316 -16.37 -2.62 0.81
C SER A 316 -15.39 -3.80 0.78
N LYS A 317 -15.45 -4.68 1.78
CA LYS A 317 -14.77 -5.99 1.70
C LYS A 317 -15.30 -6.84 0.54
N GLU A 318 -16.52 -6.56 0.09
CA GLU A 318 -17.22 -7.27 -0.99
C GLU A 318 -17.36 -6.38 -2.24
N ASN A 319 -16.27 -5.75 -2.67
CA ASN A 319 -16.24 -4.92 -3.89
C ASN A 319 -16.75 -5.67 -5.15
N TRP A 320 -16.64 -7.00 -5.16
CA TRP A 320 -17.18 -7.87 -6.20
C TRP A 320 -18.72 -7.81 -6.32
N LYS A 321 -19.45 -7.21 -5.39
CA LYS A 321 -20.91 -7.00 -5.54
C LYS A 321 -21.26 -5.81 -6.44
N LEU A 322 -20.30 -4.93 -6.71
CA LEU A 322 -20.50 -3.70 -7.49
C LEU A 322 -20.24 -3.88 -8.99
N VAL A 323 -19.66 -5.01 -9.39
CA VAL A 323 -19.45 -5.34 -10.81
C VAL A 323 -20.71 -5.95 -11.41
N ASN A 324 -20.75 -6.05 -12.75
CA ASN A 324 -21.86 -6.66 -13.47
C ASN A 324 -22.23 -8.02 -12.85
N PRO A 325 -23.52 -8.28 -12.51
CA PRO A 325 -24.01 -9.54 -11.94
C PRO A 325 -23.47 -10.79 -12.62
N GLU A 326 -23.29 -10.74 -13.94
CA GLU A 326 -22.73 -11.82 -14.73
C GLU A 326 -21.29 -12.17 -14.25
N ILE A 327 -20.44 -11.18 -14.00
CA ILE A 327 -19.01 -11.37 -13.70
C ILE A 327 -18.73 -11.59 -12.20
N GLN A 328 -19.70 -11.34 -11.33
CA GLN A 328 -19.51 -11.36 -9.87
C GLN A 328 -18.95 -12.68 -9.35
N GLU A 329 -19.50 -13.80 -9.83
CA GLU A 329 -19.08 -15.13 -9.38
C GLU A 329 -17.66 -15.46 -9.83
N PHE A 330 -17.26 -14.98 -11.02
CA PHE A 330 -15.87 -15.10 -11.49
C PHE A 330 -14.93 -14.33 -10.56
N ILE A 331 -15.21 -13.05 -10.29
CA ILE A 331 -14.36 -12.22 -9.43
C ILE A 331 -14.28 -12.79 -8.02
N LYS A 332 -15.42 -13.21 -7.44
CA LYS A 332 -15.47 -13.79 -6.10
C LYS A 332 -14.59 -15.04 -6.00
N ARG A 333 -14.66 -15.95 -6.99
CA ARG A 333 -13.81 -17.15 -7.06
C ARG A 333 -12.34 -16.80 -7.25
N TYR A 334 -12.05 -15.86 -8.15
CA TYR A 334 -10.69 -15.38 -8.40
C TYR A 334 -10.04 -14.87 -7.11
N LEU A 335 -10.73 -13.99 -6.38
CA LEU A 335 -10.23 -13.42 -5.12
C LEU A 335 -10.05 -14.48 -4.03
N ALA A 336 -10.94 -15.48 -3.96
CA ALA A 336 -10.84 -16.56 -2.98
C ALA A 336 -9.68 -17.54 -3.25
N GLN A 337 -9.28 -17.70 -4.51
CA GLN A 337 -8.19 -18.61 -4.91
C GLN A 337 -6.81 -17.93 -4.94
N PHE A 338 -6.77 -16.59 -4.95
CA PHE A 338 -5.52 -15.85 -4.96
C PHE A 338 -4.62 -16.26 -3.77
N PRO A 339 -3.31 -16.53 -3.97
CA PRO A 339 -2.50 -16.27 -5.16
C PRO A 339 -2.48 -17.41 -6.21
N GLN A 340 -3.17 -18.53 -5.98
CA GLN A 340 -3.25 -19.63 -6.93
C GLN A 340 -4.12 -19.23 -8.13
N ARG A 341 -3.47 -19.08 -9.28
CA ARG A 341 -4.11 -18.62 -10.52
C ARG A 341 -3.86 -19.65 -11.62
N PRO A 342 -4.72 -20.67 -11.76
CA PRO A 342 -4.62 -21.60 -12.87
C PRO A 342 -4.85 -20.84 -14.18
N MET A 343 -3.86 -20.85 -15.07
CA MET A 343 -3.89 -20.18 -16.36
C MET A 343 -3.46 -21.13 -17.47
N VAL A 344 -4.03 -20.96 -18.66
CA VAL A 344 -3.60 -21.71 -19.85
C VAL A 344 -2.24 -21.19 -20.32
N LYS A 345 -1.36 -22.13 -20.66
CA LYS A 345 -0.16 -21.83 -21.44
C LYS A 345 -0.54 -21.75 -22.91
N LEU A 346 -0.39 -20.57 -23.49
CA LEU A 346 -0.68 -20.28 -24.89
C LEU A 346 0.60 -19.77 -25.57
N SER A 347 0.75 -20.09 -26.85
CA SER A 347 1.84 -19.59 -27.68
C SER A 347 1.28 -18.71 -28.79
N VAL A 348 2.07 -17.74 -29.26
CA VAL A 348 1.71 -16.91 -30.43
C VAL A 348 1.46 -17.81 -31.64
N ASP A 349 0.51 -17.42 -32.48
CA ASP A 349 0.00 -18.14 -33.65
C ASP A 349 -0.73 -19.47 -33.35
N GLN A 350 -0.84 -19.85 -32.06
CA GLN A 350 -1.66 -20.99 -31.67
C GLN A 350 -3.14 -20.70 -31.93
N THR A 351 -3.83 -21.64 -32.55
CA THR A 351 -5.28 -21.58 -32.72
C THR A 351 -6.00 -22.32 -31.59
N ILE A 352 -6.97 -21.67 -30.96
CA ILE A 352 -7.77 -22.22 -29.86
C ILE A 352 -9.27 -21.99 -30.09
N GLN A 353 -10.11 -22.77 -29.43
CA GLN A 353 -11.53 -22.46 -29.29
C GLN A 353 -11.69 -21.40 -28.19
N ALA A 354 -12.39 -20.31 -28.50
CA ALA A 354 -12.69 -19.25 -27.55
C ALA A 354 -14.14 -18.77 -27.67
N GLU A 355 -14.75 -18.40 -26.55
CA GLU A 355 -16.11 -17.87 -26.52
C GLU A 355 -16.12 -16.37 -26.83
N LEU A 356 -17.04 -15.94 -27.70
CA LEU A 356 -17.32 -14.54 -28.02
C LEU A 356 -18.84 -14.38 -28.22
N ASN A 357 -19.46 -13.49 -27.43
CA ASN A 357 -20.90 -13.18 -27.50
C ASN A 357 -21.81 -14.43 -27.46
N GLY A 358 -21.46 -15.42 -26.64
CA GLY A 358 -22.18 -16.69 -26.48
C GLY A 358 -21.76 -17.80 -27.46
N ASN A 359 -20.93 -17.49 -28.46
CA ASN A 359 -20.55 -18.43 -29.52
C ASN A 359 -19.11 -18.89 -29.35
N TRP A 360 -18.87 -20.19 -29.54
CA TRP A 360 -17.53 -20.77 -29.53
C TRP A 360 -16.95 -20.69 -30.93
N LEU A 361 -15.89 -19.91 -31.09
CA LEU A 361 -15.23 -19.62 -32.34
C LEU A 361 -13.77 -20.04 -32.29
N GLN A 362 -13.22 -20.37 -33.45
CA GLN A 362 -11.80 -20.63 -33.60
C GLN A 362 -11.04 -19.31 -33.66
N ALA A 363 -10.28 -18.99 -32.62
CA ALA A 363 -9.49 -17.75 -32.52
C ALA A 363 -7.99 -18.05 -32.56
N THR A 364 -7.22 -17.12 -33.10
CA THR A 364 -5.75 -17.21 -33.17
C THR A 364 -5.12 -16.31 -32.13
N VAL A 365 -4.13 -16.83 -31.39
CA VAL A 365 -3.36 -16.07 -30.41
C VAL A 365 -2.43 -15.10 -31.15
N VAL A 366 -2.66 -13.81 -30.99
CA VAL A 366 -1.84 -12.75 -31.60
C VAL A 366 -0.67 -12.38 -30.70
N GLN A 367 -0.93 -12.26 -29.40
CA GLN A 367 0.07 -11.84 -28.42
C GLN A 367 -0.26 -12.44 -27.07
N VAL A 368 0.77 -12.75 -26.30
CA VAL A 368 0.64 -13.09 -24.88
C VAL A 368 1.37 -12.02 -24.09
N ASP A 369 0.65 -11.36 -23.19
CA ASP A 369 1.19 -10.34 -22.30
C ASP A 369 0.90 -10.76 -20.85
N TYR A 370 1.87 -11.45 -20.24
CA TYR A 370 1.77 -12.01 -18.88
C TYR A 370 0.44 -12.74 -18.64
N SER A 371 -0.45 -12.26 -17.76
CA SER A 371 -1.72 -12.94 -17.46
C SER A 371 -2.80 -12.74 -18.53
N LEU A 372 -2.56 -11.91 -19.54
CA LEU A 372 -3.49 -11.64 -20.63
C LEU A 372 -3.03 -12.29 -21.94
N VAL A 373 -3.99 -12.60 -22.80
CA VAL A 373 -3.77 -13.06 -24.16
C VAL A 373 -4.64 -12.25 -25.11
N LEU A 374 -4.06 -11.77 -26.21
CA LEU A 374 -4.77 -11.11 -27.29
C LEU A 374 -5.19 -12.17 -28.31
N LEU A 375 -6.49 -12.36 -28.47
CA LEU A 375 -7.05 -13.26 -29.47
C LEU A 375 -7.57 -12.48 -30.67
N ARG A 376 -7.40 -13.03 -31.87
CA ARG A 376 -8.05 -12.59 -33.10
C ARG A 376 -9.11 -13.60 -33.50
N PHE A 377 -10.35 -13.14 -33.60
CA PHE A 377 -11.49 -13.93 -34.06
C PHE A 377 -11.62 -13.90 -35.58
N PRO A 378 -12.36 -14.85 -36.19
CA PRO A 378 -12.53 -14.93 -37.65
C PRO A 378 -13.18 -13.68 -38.26
N SER A 379 -13.98 -12.94 -37.49
CA SER A 379 -14.59 -11.68 -37.91
C SER A 379 -13.59 -10.52 -38.05
N GLY A 380 -12.33 -10.72 -37.66
CA GLY A 380 -11.29 -9.68 -37.61
C GLY A 380 -11.18 -8.98 -36.25
N ASN A 381 -12.17 -9.16 -35.36
CA ASN A 381 -12.17 -8.58 -34.02
C ASN A 381 -11.00 -9.12 -33.18
N VAL A 382 -10.38 -8.24 -32.40
CA VAL A 382 -9.32 -8.59 -31.45
C VAL A 382 -9.75 -8.27 -30.02
N GLU A 383 -9.42 -9.14 -29.08
CA GLU A 383 -9.81 -8.97 -27.67
C GLU A 383 -8.73 -9.49 -26.72
N TRP A 384 -8.41 -8.70 -25.69
CA TRP A 384 -7.58 -9.13 -24.57
C TRP A 384 -8.42 -9.94 -23.58
N ILE A 385 -8.00 -11.16 -23.28
CA ILE A 385 -8.69 -12.08 -22.37
C ILE A 385 -7.70 -12.53 -21.29
N TYR A 386 -8.19 -12.64 -20.05
CA TYR A 386 -7.42 -13.21 -18.95
C TYR A 386 -7.16 -14.72 -19.15
N ARG A 387 -5.92 -15.20 -19.02
CA ARG A 387 -5.56 -16.59 -19.35
C ARG A 387 -6.16 -17.67 -18.43
N GLY A 388 -6.73 -17.30 -17.29
CA GLY A 388 -7.50 -18.19 -16.41
C GLY A 388 -9.02 -18.17 -16.69
N SER A 389 -9.42 -17.47 -17.75
CA SER A 389 -10.79 -17.37 -18.27
C SER A 389 -11.40 -18.72 -18.63
N ARG A 390 -12.71 -18.85 -18.39
CA ARG A 390 -13.49 -20.01 -18.88
C ARG A 390 -13.95 -19.86 -20.33
N ARG A 391 -13.79 -18.68 -20.92
CA ARG A 391 -13.98 -18.45 -22.37
C ARG A 391 -12.89 -19.12 -23.19
N LEU A 392 -11.76 -19.52 -22.59
CA LEU A 392 -10.73 -20.29 -23.26
C LEU A 392 -11.06 -21.78 -23.23
N GLY A 393 -11.16 -22.40 -24.42
CA GLY A 393 -11.51 -23.80 -24.61
C GLY A 393 -10.76 -24.79 -23.71
N PRO A 394 -9.44 -24.65 -23.50
CA PRO A 394 -8.69 -25.54 -22.61
C PRO A 394 -9.13 -25.52 -21.12
N LEU A 395 -9.87 -24.49 -20.68
CA LEU A 395 -10.44 -24.38 -19.33
C LEU A 395 -11.96 -24.56 -19.30
N SER A 396 -12.59 -24.80 -20.45
CA SER A 396 -14.03 -24.95 -20.57
C SER A 396 -14.47 -26.34 -20.08
N ASN A 397 -15.01 -26.41 -18.86
CA ASN A 397 -15.83 -27.55 -18.43
C ASN A 397 -17.27 -27.36 -18.96
N LYS A 398 -17.62 -27.88 -20.14
CA LYS A 398 -19.03 -27.92 -20.59
C LYS A 398 -19.76 -29.14 -20.01
N PRO A 399 -21.01 -28.94 -19.55
CA PRO A 399 -22.13 -29.14 -20.47
C PRO A 399 -22.94 -27.86 -20.71
N TYR A 400 -23.75 -27.93 -21.76
CA TYR A 400 -24.41 -26.84 -22.48
C TYR A 400 -25.32 -25.90 -21.67
N HIS A 401 -25.51 -24.70 -22.23
CA HIS A 401 -26.48 -23.65 -21.86
C HIS A 401 -26.24 -22.85 -20.58
N LEU A 402 -25.19 -22.02 -20.56
CA LEU A 402 -25.27 -20.71 -19.92
C LEU A 402 -24.28 -19.76 -20.60
N LYS A 403 -24.74 -18.54 -20.91
CA LYS A 403 -23.88 -17.39 -21.23
C LYS A 403 -22.98 -17.15 -20.00
N LEU A 404 -21.74 -17.63 -20.03
CA LEU A 404 -20.74 -17.40 -18.98
C LEU A 404 -19.34 -17.48 -19.62
N LEU A 405 -18.34 -16.66 -19.31
CA LEU A 405 -18.20 -15.33 -18.72
C LEU A 405 -16.69 -15.17 -18.53
N ILE A 406 -16.12 -14.17 -19.20
CA ILE A 406 -14.72 -13.67 -19.23
C ILE A 406 -13.60 -14.70 -19.24
#